data_AF-A0A954A3F3-F1
#
_entry.id   AF-A0A954A3F3-F1
#
_cell.length_a   1.000
_cell.length_b   1.000
_cell.length_c   1.000
_cell.angle_alpha   90.00
_cell.angle_beta   90.00
_cell.angle_gamma   90.00
#
_symmetry.space_group_name_H-M   'P 1'
#
loop_
_entity.id
_entity.type
_entity.pdbx_description
1 polymer ?
#
loop_
_entity_poly.entity_id
_entity_poly.type
_entity_poly.pdbx_seq_one_letter_code
_entity_poly.pdbx_strand_id
1 'polypeptide(L)'
;MMPSRLKQPDAVPWPDGEPLDLPWGDYLDTLYSGVCLGWTPQGEMRYGRAVPFVPSFMFPFGGVLIRDDVRERLASAGLGGWAVRAVSLERAVRIDWQRWRQLKAPRGGEPIAYITARKDAPIERSRVGRLWQLIPECTMEPGEGIDFFGPRECVIFCSPRAAEWLTANYRGEVSLREGQWR
;
A
#
# COMPACT_ATOMS: atom_id res chain seq x y z
N MET A 1 17.54 -19.73 -1.74
CA MET A 1 17.19 -18.66 -0.78
C MET A 1 15.68 -18.52 -0.78
N MET A 2 15.03 -18.47 0.38
CA MET A 2 13.56 -18.36 0.43
C MET A 2 13.09 -16.97 -0.01
N PRO A 3 11.95 -16.85 -0.69
CA PRO A 3 11.41 -15.56 -1.09
C PRO A 3 10.85 -14.78 0.09
N SER A 4 10.92 -13.45 -0.02
CA SER A 4 10.39 -12.54 1.00
C SER A 4 8.98 -12.12 0.66
N ARG A 5 8.07 -12.11 1.63
CA ARG A 5 6.74 -11.55 1.46
C ARG A 5 6.77 -10.04 1.71
N LEU A 6 6.23 -9.28 0.75
CA LEU A 6 5.99 -7.85 0.87
C LEU A 6 4.82 -7.58 1.83
N LYS A 7 5.03 -6.71 2.80
CA LYS A 7 4.00 -6.27 3.74
C LYS A 7 4.12 -4.80 4.07
N GLN A 8 3.01 -4.23 4.55
CA GLN A 8 3.06 -2.98 5.31
C GLN A 8 4.05 -3.15 6.48
N PRO A 9 4.84 -2.12 6.79
CA PRO A 9 5.71 -2.15 7.95
C PRO A 9 4.92 -2.35 9.25
N ASP A 10 5.52 -3.13 10.17
CA ASP A 10 4.91 -3.45 11.48
C ASP A 10 4.76 -2.21 12.37
N ALA A 11 5.62 -1.21 12.14
CA ALA A 11 5.46 0.13 12.64
C ALA A 11 5.39 1.06 11.43
N VAL A 12 4.26 1.73 11.26
CA VAL A 12 4.13 2.76 10.24
C VAL A 12 5.23 3.82 10.46
N PRO A 13 6.11 4.09 9.47
CA PRO A 13 7.18 5.07 9.62
C PRO A 13 6.54 6.45 9.70
N TRP A 14 6.46 6.99 10.92
CA TRP A 14 6.00 8.35 11.13
C TRP A 14 7.12 9.34 10.82
N PRO A 15 6.78 10.59 10.43
CA PRO A 15 7.76 11.67 10.28
C PRO A 15 8.69 11.81 11.50
N ASP A 16 8.22 11.40 12.68
CA ASP A 16 8.93 11.55 13.95
C ASP A 16 9.59 10.25 14.45
N GLY A 17 9.52 9.14 13.69
CA GLY A 17 10.29 7.90 13.96
C GLY A 17 9.82 7.01 15.12
N GLU A 18 8.81 7.40 15.89
CA GLU A 18 8.35 6.64 17.06
C GLU A 18 7.34 5.52 16.70
N PRO A 19 7.60 4.25 17.07
CA PRO A 19 6.60 3.19 17.00
C PRO A 19 5.43 3.52 17.90
N LEU A 20 4.20 3.37 17.40
CA LEU A 20 3.01 3.71 18.15
C LEU A 20 2.37 2.46 18.75
N ASP A 21 2.22 2.47 20.07
CA ASP A 21 1.24 1.62 20.75
C ASP A 21 -0.13 2.31 20.62
N LEU A 22 -1.03 1.71 19.84
CA LEU A 22 -2.24 2.36 19.36
C LEU A 22 -3.48 1.84 20.06
N PRO A 23 -4.33 2.70 20.63
CA PRO A 23 -5.58 2.27 21.26
C PRO A 23 -6.65 1.77 20.27
N TRP A 24 -6.35 1.73 18.96
CA TRP A 24 -7.34 1.53 17.90
C TRP A 24 -7.07 0.33 16.97
N GLY A 25 -6.07 -0.51 17.25
CA GLY A 25 -5.81 -1.71 16.42
C GLY A 25 -5.45 -1.36 14.96
N ASP A 26 -6.10 -2.00 13.99
CA ASP A 26 -5.90 -1.88 12.53
C ASP A 26 -6.35 -0.53 11.92
N TYR A 27 -6.84 0.38 12.78
CA TYR A 27 -7.36 1.67 12.37
C TYR A 27 -6.33 2.52 11.64
N LEU A 28 -5.10 2.55 12.19
CA LEU A 28 -4.04 3.36 11.62
C LEU A 28 -3.54 2.78 10.30
N ASP A 29 -3.49 1.46 10.18
CA ASP A 29 -3.18 0.76 8.93
C ASP A 29 -4.16 1.16 7.84
N THR A 30 -5.45 1.21 8.18
CA THR A 30 -6.49 1.65 7.25
C THR A 30 -6.34 3.12 6.85
N LEU A 31 -6.00 4.01 7.78
CA LEU A 31 -5.78 5.43 7.46
C LEU A 31 -4.52 5.63 6.62
N TYR A 32 -3.47 4.86 6.88
CA TYR A 32 -2.18 4.94 6.20
C TYR A 32 -2.23 4.34 4.79
N SER A 33 -2.70 3.09 4.69
CA SER A 33 -2.80 2.30 3.46
C SER A 33 -4.09 2.53 2.67
N GLY A 34 -5.06 3.24 3.23
CA GLY A 34 -6.36 3.45 2.62
C GLY A 34 -7.20 2.19 2.52
N VAL A 35 -8.24 2.24 1.69
CA VAL A 35 -9.27 1.20 1.55
C VAL A 35 -9.64 0.98 0.09
N CYS A 36 -9.86 -0.29 -0.26
CA CYS A 36 -10.59 -0.65 -1.47
C CYS A 36 -12.08 -0.41 -1.26
N LEU A 37 -12.68 0.41 -2.13
CA LEU A 37 -14.10 0.74 -2.18
C LEU A 37 -14.86 -0.14 -3.19
N GLY A 38 -14.20 -1.19 -3.68
CA GLY A 38 -14.67 -2.08 -4.74
C GLY A 38 -13.89 -1.89 -6.04
N TRP A 39 -14.49 -2.31 -7.14
CA TRP A 39 -13.84 -2.36 -8.45
C TRP A 39 -14.70 -1.65 -9.49
N THR A 40 -14.06 -1.01 -10.47
CA THR A 40 -14.76 -0.51 -11.66
C THR A 40 -15.15 -1.69 -12.56
N PRO A 41 -16.11 -1.52 -13.50
CA PRO A 41 -16.41 -2.55 -14.50
C PRO A 41 -15.20 -2.96 -15.35
N GLN A 42 -14.20 -2.08 -15.48
CA GLN A 42 -12.95 -2.31 -16.20
C GLN A 42 -11.90 -3.05 -15.34
N GLY A 43 -12.22 -3.37 -14.09
CA GLY A 43 -11.34 -4.09 -13.17
C GLY A 43 -10.33 -3.20 -12.43
N GLU A 44 -10.46 -1.88 -12.49
CA GLU A 44 -9.61 -0.96 -11.72
C GLU A 44 -10.07 -0.92 -10.27
N MET A 45 -9.13 -0.90 -9.32
CA MET A 45 -9.47 -0.72 -7.91
C MET A 45 -10.03 0.68 -7.70
N ARG A 46 -11.20 0.77 -7.06
CA ARG A 46 -11.76 2.03 -6.54
C ARG A 46 -11.15 2.25 -5.16
N TYR A 47 -10.44 3.35 -4.97
CA TYR A 47 -9.61 3.55 -3.79
C TYR A 47 -10.01 4.81 -3.02
N GLY A 48 -10.01 4.68 -1.69
CA GLY A 48 -10.22 5.78 -0.75
C GLY A 48 -9.05 5.86 0.23
N ARG A 49 -8.60 7.07 0.58
CA ARG A 49 -7.51 7.23 1.57
C ARG A 49 -7.62 8.49 2.42
N ALA A 50 -6.82 8.54 3.47
CA ALA A 50 -6.54 9.76 4.19
C ALA A 50 -5.37 10.54 3.54
N VAL A 51 -5.42 11.88 3.59
CA VAL A 51 -4.47 12.84 2.98
C VAL A 51 -4.11 13.95 3.98
N PRO A 52 -2.97 14.66 3.87
CA PRO A 52 -2.12 14.86 2.68
C PRO A 52 -1.02 13.82 2.43
N PHE A 53 -0.62 13.06 3.44
CA PHE A 53 0.48 12.12 3.31
C PHE A 53 0.10 10.91 2.43
N VAL A 54 1.00 10.54 1.51
CA VAL A 54 0.85 9.44 0.54
C VAL A 54 2.13 8.59 0.54
N PRO A 55 2.10 7.39 1.16
CA PRO A 55 3.22 6.45 1.15
C PRO A 55 3.62 6.03 -0.27
N SER A 56 4.88 5.61 -0.44
CA SER A 56 5.38 5.00 -1.66
C SER A 56 4.67 3.68 -1.96
N PHE A 57 4.45 2.87 -0.91
CA PHE A 57 3.70 1.61 -0.94
C PHE A 57 2.51 1.66 0.00
N MET A 58 1.35 1.21 -0.45
CA MET A 58 0.13 1.09 0.35
C MET A 58 -0.41 -0.34 0.22
N PHE A 59 -0.98 -0.84 1.30
CA PHE A 59 -1.45 -2.23 1.39
C PHE A 59 -2.94 -2.28 1.78
N PRO A 60 -3.84 -1.62 1.03
CA PRO A 60 -5.26 -1.76 1.31
C PRO A 60 -5.69 -3.21 1.11
N PHE A 61 -6.78 -3.60 1.75
CA PHE A 61 -7.39 -4.89 1.46
C PHE A 61 -7.73 -4.98 -0.04
N GLY A 62 -7.22 -6.01 -0.72
CA GLY A 62 -7.46 -6.23 -2.15
C GLY A 62 -6.26 -5.94 -3.07
N GLY A 63 -5.14 -5.40 -2.58
CA GLY A 63 -3.95 -5.28 -3.42
C GLY A 63 -2.80 -4.50 -2.80
N VAL A 64 -1.66 -4.50 -3.48
CA VAL A 64 -0.55 -3.57 -3.20
C VAL A 64 -0.63 -2.41 -4.17
N LEU A 65 -0.70 -1.19 -3.64
CA LEU A 65 -0.66 0.02 -4.46
C LEU A 65 0.71 0.70 -4.34
N ILE A 66 1.15 1.29 -5.44
CA ILE A 66 2.38 2.06 -5.52
C ILE A 66 2.11 3.41 -6.18
N ARG A 67 2.93 4.41 -5.86
CA ARG A 67 2.93 5.68 -6.58
C ARG A 67 3.58 5.56 -7.94
N ASP A 68 3.36 6.55 -8.80
CA ASP A 68 3.94 6.59 -10.15
C ASP A 68 5.47 6.61 -10.14
N ASP A 69 6.09 7.34 -9.21
CA ASP A 69 7.56 7.40 -9.09
C ASP A 69 8.16 6.05 -8.69
N VAL A 70 7.44 5.25 -7.89
CA VAL A 70 7.85 3.88 -7.54
C VAL A 70 7.77 2.96 -8.75
N ARG A 71 6.70 3.06 -9.56
CA ARG A 71 6.54 2.31 -10.81
C ARG A 71 7.71 2.57 -11.77
N GLU A 72 8.08 3.83 -11.96
CA GLU A 72 9.21 4.21 -12.83
C GLU A 72 10.55 3.69 -12.32
N ARG A 73 10.76 3.72 -11.00
CA ARG A 73 11.97 3.18 -10.36
C ARG A 73 12.06 1.66 -10.46
N LEU A 74 10.95 0.94 -10.30
CA LEU A 74 10.90 -0.52 -10.51
C LEU A 74 11.28 -0.89 -11.94
N ALA A 75 10.72 -0.17 -12.94
CA ALA A 75 11.04 -0.38 -14.35
C ALA A 75 12.52 -0.08 -14.64
N SER A 76 13.05 1.01 -14.10
CA SER A 76 14.46 1.42 -14.30
C SER A 76 15.46 0.50 -13.61
N ALA A 77 15.06 -0.17 -12.52
CA ALA A 77 15.88 -1.16 -11.81
C ALA A 77 15.99 -2.51 -12.56
N GLY A 78 15.23 -2.68 -13.65
CA GLY A 78 15.18 -3.92 -14.42
C GLY A 78 14.66 -5.09 -13.58
N LEU A 79 13.75 -4.83 -12.63
CA LEU A 79 13.07 -5.86 -11.86
C LEU A 79 11.82 -6.31 -12.62
N GLY A 80 11.62 -7.63 -12.79
CA GLY A 80 10.57 -8.21 -13.61
C GLY A 80 9.47 -8.96 -12.84
N GLY A 81 8.52 -9.56 -13.56
CA GLY A 81 7.47 -10.40 -12.98
C GLY A 81 6.24 -9.66 -12.45
N TRP A 82 6.01 -8.43 -12.91
CA TRP A 82 4.88 -7.61 -12.46
C TRP A 82 4.27 -6.84 -13.63
N ALA A 83 2.95 -6.70 -13.55
CA ALA A 83 2.15 -5.77 -14.31
C ALA A 83 1.63 -4.68 -13.37
N VAL A 84 1.11 -3.61 -13.96
CA VAL A 84 0.39 -2.57 -13.23
C VAL A 84 -0.98 -2.32 -13.82
N ARG A 85 -1.92 -1.98 -12.94
CA ARG A 85 -3.24 -1.47 -13.32
C ARG A 85 -3.47 -0.10 -12.70
N ALA A 86 -4.10 0.80 -13.44
CA ALA A 86 -4.48 2.11 -12.90
C ALA A 86 -5.46 1.94 -11.73
N VAL A 87 -5.37 2.84 -10.76
CA VAL A 87 -6.28 2.90 -9.60
C VAL A 87 -7.16 4.14 -9.73
N SER A 88 -8.47 3.97 -9.53
CA SER A 88 -9.43 5.07 -9.48
C SER A 88 -9.48 5.65 -8.07
N LEU A 89 -8.83 6.81 -7.85
CA LEU A 89 -8.90 7.52 -6.57
C LEU A 89 -10.23 8.29 -6.46
N GLU A 90 -11.21 7.65 -5.84
CA GLU A 90 -12.56 8.18 -5.72
C GLU A 90 -12.76 9.06 -4.49
N ARG A 91 -11.96 8.83 -3.45
CA ARG A 91 -12.12 9.54 -2.18
C ARG A 91 -10.79 9.86 -1.51
N ALA A 92 -10.64 11.11 -1.10
CA ALA A 92 -9.56 11.54 -0.23
C ALA A 92 -10.15 12.32 0.93
N VAL A 93 -9.81 11.97 2.17
CA VAL A 93 -10.30 12.68 3.35
C VAL A 93 -9.16 13.30 4.11
N ARG A 94 -9.31 14.56 4.52
CA ARG A 94 -8.29 15.23 5.32
C ARG A 94 -8.22 14.60 6.71
N ILE A 95 -7.00 14.29 7.08
CA ILE A 95 -6.63 13.95 8.44
C ILE A 95 -5.50 14.90 8.86
N ASP A 96 -5.59 15.38 10.09
CA ASP A 96 -4.48 16.06 10.72
C ASP A 96 -3.55 15.00 11.31
N TRP A 97 -2.51 14.65 10.56
CA TRP A 97 -1.50 13.67 10.99
C TRP A 97 -0.66 14.15 12.18
N GLN A 98 -0.70 15.43 12.58
CA GLN A 98 -0.05 15.87 13.82
C GLN A 98 -0.95 15.66 15.03
N ARG A 99 -2.27 15.68 14.82
CA ARG A 99 -3.29 15.50 15.87
C ARG A 99 -4.02 14.17 15.77
N TRP A 100 -3.44 13.19 15.09
CA TRP A 100 -4.11 11.92 14.80
C TRP A 100 -4.50 11.16 16.09
N ARG A 101 -3.69 11.27 17.17
CA ARG A 101 -4.01 10.71 18.51
C ARG A 101 -5.30 11.25 19.12
N GLN A 102 -5.76 12.42 18.66
CA GLN A 102 -6.96 13.09 19.16
C GLN A 102 -8.19 12.75 18.30
N LEU A 103 -8.03 11.94 17.26
CA LEU A 103 -9.14 11.55 16.42
C LEU A 103 -10.13 10.71 17.21
N LYS A 104 -11.41 11.02 17.02
CA LYS A 104 -12.49 10.20 17.54
C LYS A 104 -12.77 9.08 16.55
N ALA A 105 -12.96 7.87 17.08
CA ALA A 105 -13.50 6.78 16.29
C ALA A 105 -14.83 7.21 15.64
N PRO A 106 -15.07 6.83 14.37
CA PRO A 106 -16.32 7.09 13.68
C PRO A 106 -17.42 6.29 14.35
N ARG A 107 -18.65 6.76 14.15
CA ARG A 107 -19.83 6.06 14.64
C ARG A 107 -19.86 4.66 14.01
N GLY A 108 -19.78 3.61 14.83
CA GLY A 108 -19.71 2.21 14.38
C GLY A 108 -18.34 1.55 14.52
N GLY A 109 -17.28 2.29 14.88
CA GLY A 109 -15.96 1.73 15.22
C GLY A 109 -15.09 1.30 14.03
N GLU A 110 -15.69 0.99 12.89
CA GLU A 110 -14.96 0.50 11.71
C GLU A 110 -13.99 1.55 11.11
N PRO A 111 -12.71 1.18 10.87
CA PRO A 111 -11.72 2.05 10.25
C PRO A 111 -12.14 2.64 8.89
N ILE A 112 -12.74 1.80 8.05
CA ILE A 112 -13.21 2.21 6.72
C ILE A 112 -14.24 3.35 6.79
N ALA A 113 -15.03 3.42 7.86
CA ALA A 113 -16.03 4.48 8.05
C ALA A 113 -15.41 5.86 8.16
N TYR A 114 -14.13 5.99 8.56
CA TYR A 114 -13.45 7.28 8.55
C TYR A 114 -13.36 7.86 7.15
N ILE A 115 -12.95 7.01 6.20
CA ILE A 115 -12.71 7.39 4.82
C ILE A 115 -14.04 7.53 4.10
N THR A 116 -15.01 6.64 4.37
CA THR A 116 -16.28 6.64 3.64
C THR A 116 -17.32 7.63 4.18
N ALA A 117 -17.28 8.04 5.45
CA ALA A 117 -18.28 8.95 6.00
C ALA A 117 -17.88 10.43 5.96
N ARG A 118 -16.58 10.75 5.84
CA ARG A 118 -16.10 12.14 5.84
C ARG A 118 -16.24 12.80 4.47
N LYS A 119 -16.31 14.13 4.47
CA LYS A 119 -16.36 14.96 3.26
C LYS A 119 -15.08 14.78 2.45
N ASP A 120 -15.23 14.61 1.13
CA ASP A 120 -14.10 14.56 0.19
C ASP A 120 -13.29 15.86 0.24
N ALA A 121 -11.99 15.72 0.01
CA ALA A 121 -11.01 16.78 0.01
C ALA A 121 -10.41 16.93 -1.40
N PRO A 122 -11.14 17.56 -2.34
CA PRO A 122 -10.80 17.52 -3.77
C PRO A 122 -9.45 18.17 -4.10
N ILE A 123 -9.05 19.22 -3.37
CA ILE A 123 -7.76 19.90 -3.57
C ILE A 123 -6.60 18.99 -3.16
N GLU A 124 -6.72 18.30 -2.03
CA GLU A 124 -5.72 17.34 -1.59
C GLU A 124 -5.74 16.08 -2.46
N ARG A 125 -6.91 15.63 -2.90
CA ARG A 125 -7.08 14.49 -3.81
C ARG A 125 -6.30 14.69 -5.10
N SER A 126 -6.35 15.87 -5.69
CA SER A 126 -5.61 16.17 -6.92
C SER A 126 -4.08 16.18 -6.72
N ARG A 127 -3.60 16.30 -5.47
CA ARG A 127 -2.17 16.27 -5.14
C ARG A 127 -1.62 14.87 -4.88
N VAL A 128 -2.49 13.86 -4.75
CA VAL A 128 -2.06 12.46 -4.53
C VAL A 128 -1.29 11.92 -5.74
N GLY A 129 -1.56 12.45 -6.93
CA GLY A 129 -0.97 11.94 -8.17
C GLY A 129 -1.59 10.61 -8.62
N ARG A 130 -0.94 9.97 -9.59
CA ARG A 130 -1.38 8.67 -10.11
C ARG A 130 -0.93 7.56 -9.18
N LEU A 131 -1.82 6.60 -8.96
CA LEU A 131 -1.57 5.39 -8.19
C LEU A 131 -1.77 4.18 -9.10
N TRP A 132 -0.98 3.15 -8.85
CA TRP A 132 -0.97 1.91 -9.60
C TRP A 132 -1.12 0.74 -8.66
N GLN A 133 -1.94 -0.23 -9.03
CA GLN A 133 -1.96 -1.53 -8.38
C GLN A 133 -0.84 -2.37 -8.97
N LEU A 134 0.04 -2.89 -8.12
CA LEU A 134 1.09 -3.84 -8.49
C LEU A 134 0.49 -5.24 -8.56
N ILE A 135 0.57 -5.88 -9.72
CA ILE A 135 -0.03 -7.19 -9.98
C ILE A 135 1.09 -8.16 -10.36
N PRO A 136 1.34 -9.23 -9.60
CA PRO A 136 2.34 -10.23 -9.98
C PRO A 136 1.91 -10.97 -11.26
N GLU A 137 2.82 -11.15 -12.22
CA GLU A 137 2.53 -11.87 -13.47
C GLU A 137 2.52 -13.39 -13.29
N CYS A 138 3.33 -13.91 -12.37
CA CYS A 138 3.37 -15.33 -12.05
C CYS A 138 2.67 -15.63 -10.72
N THR A 139 1.77 -16.61 -10.76
CA THR A 139 0.93 -16.98 -9.61
C THR A 139 1.53 -18.08 -8.73
N MET A 140 2.55 -18.81 -9.21
CA MET A 140 2.98 -20.05 -8.58
C MET A 140 4.47 -20.02 -8.20
N GLU A 141 5.44 -19.86 -9.11
CA GLU A 141 6.89 -19.91 -8.75
C GLU A 141 7.74 -18.82 -9.43
N PRO A 142 8.82 -18.32 -8.78
CA PRO A 142 9.76 -17.42 -9.43
C PRO A 142 10.56 -18.17 -10.50
N GLY A 143 10.28 -17.86 -11.77
CA GLY A 143 11.14 -18.20 -12.90
C GLY A 143 12.34 -17.27 -13.01
N GLU A 144 13.24 -17.57 -13.95
CA GLU A 144 14.37 -16.69 -14.26
C GLU A 144 13.87 -15.30 -14.69
N GLY A 145 14.39 -14.23 -14.06
CA GLY A 145 13.96 -12.86 -14.31
C GLY A 145 12.64 -12.44 -13.65
N ILE A 146 12.04 -13.29 -12.81
CA ILE A 146 10.83 -12.96 -12.04
C ILE A 146 11.22 -12.47 -10.65
N ASP A 147 11.02 -11.18 -10.41
CA ASP A 147 11.38 -10.53 -9.15
C ASP A 147 10.19 -10.34 -8.21
N PHE A 148 8.97 -10.34 -8.74
CA PHE A 148 7.72 -10.29 -7.98
C PHE A 148 6.79 -11.42 -8.42
N PHE A 149 6.11 -12.07 -7.48
CA PHE A 149 5.22 -13.20 -7.76
C PHE A 149 4.24 -13.41 -6.62
N GLY A 150 3.15 -14.14 -6.82
CA GLY A 150 2.27 -14.51 -5.73
C GLY A 150 0.88 -14.98 -6.15
N PRO A 151 0.20 -15.75 -5.30
CA PRO A 151 -1.03 -16.43 -5.68
C PRO A 151 -2.22 -15.48 -5.88
N ARG A 152 -2.13 -14.24 -5.37
CA ARG A 152 -3.19 -13.23 -5.36
C ARG A 152 -2.60 -11.82 -5.33
N GLU A 153 -3.37 -10.85 -5.81
CA GLU A 153 -3.03 -9.42 -5.81
C GLU A 153 -2.69 -8.86 -4.40
N CYS A 154 -3.18 -9.49 -3.33
CA CYS A 154 -2.96 -9.08 -1.94
C CYS A 154 -1.77 -9.77 -1.23
N VAL A 155 -1.09 -10.71 -1.90
CA VAL A 155 0.07 -11.42 -1.34
C VAL A 155 1.17 -11.45 -2.40
N ILE A 156 2.07 -10.47 -2.32
CA ILE A 156 3.23 -10.37 -3.21
C ILE A 156 4.46 -10.89 -2.48
N PHE A 157 5.14 -11.84 -3.10
CA PHE A 157 6.47 -12.29 -2.76
C PHE A 157 7.47 -11.66 -3.71
N CYS A 158 8.72 -11.54 -3.27
CA CYS A 158 9.81 -11.05 -4.09
C CYS A 158 11.07 -11.93 -4.01
N SER A 159 11.85 -11.86 -5.09
CA SER A 159 13.17 -12.47 -5.18
C SER A 159 14.16 -11.80 -4.20
N PRO A 160 15.30 -12.45 -3.89
CA PRO A 160 16.36 -11.81 -3.11
C PRO A 160 16.85 -10.48 -3.70
N ARG A 161 16.98 -10.40 -5.03
CA ARG A 161 17.39 -9.19 -5.72
C ARG A 161 16.38 -8.05 -5.51
N ALA A 162 15.09 -8.33 -5.65
CA ALA A 162 14.06 -7.33 -5.35
C ALA A 162 14.01 -6.98 -3.85
N ALA A 163 14.20 -7.95 -2.95
CA ALA A 163 14.27 -7.71 -1.51
C ALA A 163 15.42 -6.75 -1.14
N GLU A 164 16.62 -6.96 -1.69
CA GLU A 164 17.78 -6.07 -1.51
C GLU A 164 17.47 -4.67 -2.04
N TRP A 165 16.90 -4.58 -3.24
CA TRP A 165 16.55 -3.29 -3.84
C TRP A 165 15.49 -2.53 -3.02
N LEU A 166 14.43 -3.21 -2.58
CA LEU A 166 13.38 -2.63 -1.72
C LEU A 166 13.97 -2.15 -0.39
N THR A 167 14.87 -2.94 0.20
CA THR A 167 15.54 -2.57 1.45
C THR A 167 16.45 -1.36 1.30
N ALA A 168 17.12 -1.22 0.15
CA ALA A 168 18.01 -0.09 -0.12
C ALA A 168 17.23 1.21 -0.41
N ASN A 169 16.07 1.12 -1.07
CA ASN A 169 15.35 2.29 -1.59
C ASN A 169 14.11 2.70 -0.79
N TYR A 170 13.50 1.78 -0.03
CA TYR A 170 12.24 1.98 0.68
C TYR A 170 12.27 1.41 2.10
N ARG A 171 13.44 1.47 2.74
CA ARG A 171 13.61 1.09 4.14
C ARG A 171 12.57 1.82 5.01
N GLY A 172 11.82 1.05 5.80
CA GLY A 172 10.81 1.58 6.70
C GLY A 172 9.42 1.71 6.07
N GLU A 173 9.30 1.82 4.74
CA GLU A 173 7.99 1.87 4.05
C GLU A 173 7.45 0.49 3.67
N VAL A 174 8.32 -0.52 3.65
CA VAL A 174 8.03 -1.91 3.32
C VAL A 174 8.68 -2.81 4.36
N SER A 175 7.92 -3.78 4.87
CA SER A 175 8.48 -4.91 5.62
C SER A 175 8.59 -6.13 4.74
N LEU A 176 9.77 -6.75 4.79
CA LEU A 176 10.05 -8.05 4.19
C LEU A 176 10.06 -9.09 5.30
N ARG A 177 9.17 -10.08 5.21
CA ARG A 177 9.19 -11.21 6.13
C ARG A 177 9.52 -12.47 5.35
N GLU A 178 10.31 -13.35 5.95
CA GLU A 178 10.48 -14.70 5.42
C GLU A 178 9.09 -15.34 5.29
N GLY A 179 8.74 -15.66 4.04
CA GLY A 179 7.49 -16.31 3.73
C GLY A 179 7.72 -17.80 3.63
N GLN A 180 6.96 -18.60 4.37
CA GLN A 180 6.79 -20.01 3.98
C GLN A 180 5.91 -20.02 2.74
N TRP A 181 6.50 -20.39 1.62
CA TRP A 181 5.81 -20.76 0.40
C TRP A 181 5.35 -22.23 0.58
N ARG A 182 4.03 -22.45 0.63
CA ARG A 182 3.41 -23.78 0.75
C ARG A 182 2.37 -23.97 -0.34
#